data_AF-A0AAV0HUG1-F1
#
_entry.id   AF-A0AAV0HUG1-F1
#
_cell.length_a   1.000
_cell.length_b   1.000
_cell.length_c   1.000
_cell.angle_alpha   90.00
_cell.angle_beta   90.00
_cell.angle_gamma   90.00
#
_symmetry.space_group_name_H-M   'P 1'
#
loop_
_entity.id
_entity.type
_entity.pdbx_description
1 polymer ?
#
loop_
_entity_poly.entity_id
_entity_poly.type
_entity_poly.pdbx_seq_one_letter_code
_entity_poly.pdbx_strand_id
1 'polypeptide(L)'
;YSARQVPALEHNGKIIGESLDLIKYLDSNFEGPSLLPDDPAKKQLAEELFAYTDTFTGTVFSAFKGDAVKEVAPAFDHLEAALSKFDDGPFFLGDRFSQVDIAYIPFVERFQIFLSEVFKYDITEGRQKLAAWIEELNKLEAYKQTKLEGTKAQVVEVYSKRFLVSI
;
A
#
# COMPACT_ATOMS: atom_id res chain seq x y z
N TYR A 1 23.12 -9.42 5.05
CA TYR A 1 22.31 -8.21 4.80
C TYR A 1 22.83 -7.09 5.69
N SER A 2 23.31 -5.99 5.11
CA SER A 2 23.98 -4.88 5.84
C SER A 2 23.23 -3.55 5.74
N ALA A 3 22.03 -3.54 5.17
CA ALA A 3 21.31 -2.33 4.76
C ALA A 3 20.85 -1.42 5.91
N ARG A 4 20.98 -1.83 7.19
CA ARG A 4 20.46 -1.10 8.37
C ARG A 4 19.01 -0.63 8.17
N GLN A 5 18.22 -1.43 7.47
CA GLN A 5 16.82 -1.18 7.14
C GLN A 5 15.99 -2.39 7.54
N VAL A 6 14.72 -2.13 7.84
CA VAL A 6 13.68 -3.14 8.07
C VAL A 6 12.65 -3.06 6.94
N PRO A 7 11.94 -4.15 6.62
CA PRO A 7 12.02 -5.48 7.22
C PRO A 7 13.24 -6.31 6.76
N ALA A 8 13.58 -7.34 7.54
CA ALA A 8 14.50 -8.41 7.17
C ALA A 8 14.01 -9.72 7.78
N LEU A 9 14.13 -10.82 7.03
CA LEU A 9 13.78 -12.18 7.48
C LEU A 9 15.04 -13.03 7.55
N GLU A 10 15.23 -13.72 8.67
CA GLU A 10 16.22 -14.79 8.80
C GLU A 10 15.52 -16.15 8.66
N HIS A 11 15.90 -16.92 7.64
CA HIS A 11 15.36 -18.26 7.42
C HIS A 11 16.41 -19.14 6.73
N ASN A 12 16.54 -20.40 7.15
CA ASN A 12 17.52 -21.35 6.60
C ASN A 12 18.97 -20.83 6.53
N GLY A 13 19.39 -20.11 7.59
CA GLY A 13 20.74 -19.54 7.68
C GLY A 13 21.01 -18.39 6.69
N LYS A 14 19.97 -17.84 6.05
CA LYS A 14 20.06 -16.69 5.14
C LYS A 14 19.27 -15.52 5.72
N ILE A 15 19.79 -14.30 5.49
CA ILE A 15 19.08 -13.06 5.78
C ILE A 15 18.61 -12.45 4.47
N ILE A 16 17.30 -12.29 4.32
CA ILE A 16 16.62 -11.73 3.16
C ILE A 16 16.08 -10.35 3.55
N GLY A 17 16.34 -9.34 2.73
CA GLY A 17 15.76 -7.99 2.90
C GLY A 17 14.76 -7.67 1.80
N GLU A 18 14.42 -6.39 1.68
CA GLU A 18 13.42 -5.85 0.73
C GLU A 18 12.00 -6.39 0.98
N SER A 19 11.06 -5.49 1.31
CA SER A 19 9.70 -5.90 1.70
C SER A 19 8.98 -6.69 0.61
N LEU A 20 9.14 -6.32 -0.67
CA LEU A 20 8.50 -7.00 -1.80
C LEU A 20 9.10 -8.39 -2.07
N ASP A 21 10.41 -8.56 -1.88
CA ASP A 21 11.03 -9.88 -2.00
C ASP A 21 10.62 -10.78 -0.83
N LEU A 22 10.44 -10.21 0.36
CA LEU A 22 9.97 -10.94 1.53
C LEU A 22 8.55 -11.47 1.37
N ILE A 23 7.59 -10.67 0.88
CA ILE A 23 6.21 -11.17 0.68
C ILE A 23 6.18 -12.31 -0.36
N LYS A 24 6.97 -12.20 -1.44
CA LYS A 24 7.10 -13.27 -2.46
C LYS A 24 7.76 -14.52 -1.87
N TYR A 25 8.79 -14.33 -1.06
CA TYR A 25 9.49 -15.42 -0.40
C TYR A 25 8.56 -16.19 0.55
N LEU A 26 7.78 -15.47 1.36
CA LEU A 26 6.80 -16.08 2.27
C LEU A 26 5.78 -16.93 1.51
N ASP A 27 5.15 -16.36 0.46
CA ASP A 27 4.14 -17.06 -0.35
C ASP A 27 4.71 -18.30 -1.08
N SER A 28 6.00 -18.29 -1.40
CA SER A 28 6.65 -19.41 -2.14
C SER A 28 7.26 -20.50 -1.24
N ASN A 29 7.53 -20.21 0.04
CA ASN A 29 8.32 -21.08 0.91
C ASN A 29 7.61 -21.52 2.20
N PHE A 30 6.44 -20.97 2.50
CA PHE A 30 5.64 -21.34 3.66
C PHE A 30 4.27 -21.87 3.24
N GLU A 31 3.69 -22.74 4.05
CA GLU A 31 2.34 -23.23 3.84
C GLU A 31 1.32 -22.10 4.07
N GLY A 32 0.25 -22.10 3.26
CA GLY A 32 -0.82 -21.11 3.38
C GLY A 32 -1.63 -20.98 2.08
N PRO A 33 -2.70 -20.18 2.11
CA PRO A 33 -3.39 -19.82 0.88
C PRO A 33 -2.46 -18.98 -0.01
N SER A 34 -2.42 -19.28 -1.30
CA SER A 34 -1.63 -18.50 -2.25
C SER A 34 -2.15 -17.06 -2.35
N LEU A 35 -1.22 -16.10 -2.34
CA LEU A 35 -1.49 -14.68 -2.41
C LEU A 35 -1.30 -14.10 -3.83
N LEU A 36 -1.15 -14.94 -4.85
CA LEU A 36 -1.18 -14.55 -6.25
C LEU A 36 -2.08 -15.48 -7.06
N PRO A 37 -2.94 -14.96 -7.95
CA PRO A 37 -3.76 -15.78 -8.81
C PRO A 37 -2.94 -16.41 -9.94
N ASP A 38 -3.41 -17.53 -10.48
CA ASP A 38 -2.77 -18.18 -11.64
C ASP A 38 -3.09 -17.54 -12.99
N ASP A 39 -4.17 -16.77 -13.04
CA ASP A 39 -4.65 -16.07 -14.24
C ASP A 39 -3.54 -15.17 -14.83
N PRO A 40 -3.18 -15.34 -16.12
CA PRO A 40 -2.10 -14.58 -16.74
C PRO A 40 -2.32 -13.06 -16.76
N ALA A 41 -3.57 -12.59 -16.94
CA ALA A 41 -3.87 -11.16 -16.97
C ALA A 41 -3.75 -10.54 -15.57
N LYS A 42 -4.20 -11.27 -14.54
CA LYS A 42 -4.01 -10.86 -13.14
C LYS A 42 -2.53 -10.84 -12.74
N LYS A 43 -1.73 -11.82 -13.20
CA LYS A 43 -0.26 -11.82 -13.01
C LYS A 43 0.40 -10.61 -13.66
N GLN A 44 0.02 -10.28 -14.89
CA GLN A 44 0.53 -9.11 -15.58
C GLN A 44 0.21 -7.81 -14.81
N LEU A 45 -1.04 -7.62 -14.37
CA LEU A 45 -1.39 -6.44 -13.58
C LEU A 45 -0.62 -6.39 -12.26
N ALA A 46 -0.37 -7.53 -11.62
CA ALA A 46 0.44 -7.59 -10.41
C ALA A 46 1.87 -7.10 -10.65
N GLU A 47 2.52 -7.53 -11.74
CA GLU A 47 3.86 -7.07 -12.12
C GLU A 47 3.90 -5.56 -12.39
N GLU A 48 2.91 -5.04 -13.13
CA GLU A 48 2.76 -3.61 -13.39
C GLU A 48 2.62 -2.80 -12.09
N LEU A 49 1.78 -3.28 -11.17
CA LEU A 49 1.55 -2.62 -9.88
C LEU A 49 2.78 -2.72 -8.96
N PHE A 50 3.47 -3.85 -8.91
CA PHE A 50 4.74 -3.94 -8.17
C PHE A 50 5.80 -2.97 -8.71
N ALA A 51 5.88 -2.78 -10.02
CA ALA A 51 6.79 -1.80 -10.60
C ALA A 51 6.38 -0.35 -10.29
N TYR A 52 5.09 -0.11 -10.00
CA TYR A 52 4.55 1.22 -9.72
C TYR A 52 4.65 1.64 -8.24
N THR A 53 4.94 0.73 -7.30
CA THR A 53 4.92 1.06 -5.85
C THR A 53 5.85 2.21 -5.47
N ASP A 54 7.07 2.24 -5.99
CA ASP A 54 8.05 3.28 -5.70
C ASP A 54 7.65 4.62 -6.32
N THR A 55 7.06 4.58 -7.51
CA THR A 55 6.52 5.76 -8.19
C THR A 55 5.35 6.33 -7.40
N PHE A 56 4.40 5.49 -6.97
CA PHE A 56 3.25 5.88 -6.16
C PHE A 56 3.69 6.54 -4.85
N THR A 57 4.52 5.85 -4.07
CA THR A 57 4.98 6.35 -2.76
C THR A 57 5.84 7.60 -2.91
N GLY A 58 6.77 7.63 -3.87
CA GLY A 58 7.60 8.80 -4.15
C GLY A 58 6.80 10.02 -4.60
N THR A 59 5.74 9.82 -5.39
CA THR A 59 4.83 10.91 -5.81
C THR A 59 4.12 11.50 -4.60
N VAL A 60 3.50 10.65 -3.77
CA VAL A 60 2.73 11.13 -2.61
C VAL A 60 3.63 11.79 -1.56
N PHE A 61 4.80 11.23 -1.27
CA PHE A 61 5.73 11.83 -0.31
C PHE A 61 6.28 13.18 -0.80
N SER A 62 6.58 13.30 -2.10
CA SER A 62 7.04 14.57 -2.69
C SER A 62 5.96 15.64 -2.61
N ALA A 63 4.70 15.27 -2.87
CA ALA A 63 3.55 16.15 -2.84
C ALA A 63 3.31 16.83 -1.47
N PHE A 64 3.69 16.18 -0.35
CA PHE A 64 3.57 16.79 0.98
C PHE A 64 4.41 18.07 1.17
N LYS A 65 5.41 18.29 0.32
CA LYS A 65 6.25 19.50 0.30
C LYS A 65 5.82 20.51 -0.78
N GLY A 66 4.81 20.18 -1.58
CA GLY A 66 4.30 20.97 -2.69
C GLY A 66 2.80 21.26 -2.56
N ASP A 67 2.09 21.27 -3.69
CA ASP A 67 0.63 21.35 -3.73
C ASP A 67 0.05 19.93 -3.56
N ALA A 68 -0.01 19.48 -2.30
CA ALA A 68 -0.35 18.11 -1.97
C ALA A 68 -1.64 17.63 -2.65
N VAL A 69 -2.70 18.44 -2.62
CA VAL A 69 -4.01 18.05 -3.18
C VAL A 69 -3.94 17.81 -4.68
N LYS A 70 -3.32 18.75 -5.41
CA LYS A 70 -3.21 18.67 -6.86
C LYS A 70 -2.26 17.55 -7.31
N GLU A 71 -1.18 17.35 -6.57
CA GLU A 71 -0.10 16.44 -6.96
C GLU A 71 -0.39 14.97 -6.61
N VAL A 72 -1.17 14.69 -5.55
CA VAL A 72 -1.52 13.29 -5.20
C VAL A 72 -2.65 12.71 -6.02
N ALA A 73 -3.56 13.55 -6.54
CA ALA A 73 -4.77 13.08 -7.21
C ALA A 73 -4.50 12.08 -8.36
N PRO A 74 -3.56 12.33 -9.30
CA PRO A 74 -3.27 11.39 -10.38
C PRO A 74 -2.76 10.03 -9.90
N ALA A 75 -2.04 9.99 -8.77
CA ALA A 75 -1.52 8.74 -8.21
C ALA A 75 -2.64 7.87 -7.64
N PHE A 76 -3.63 8.48 -6.97
CA PHE A 76 -4.82 7.76 -6.50
C PHE A 76 -5.80 7.43 -7.63
N ASP A 77 -5.90 8.27 -8.67
CA ASP A 77 -6.68 7.97 -9.87
C ASP A 77 -6.13 6.74 -10.60
N HIS A 78 -4.80 6.57 -10.60
CA HIS A 78 -4.16 5.37 -11.13
C HIS A 78 -4.57 4.12 -10.34
N LEU A 79 -4.61 4.19 -9.00
CA LEU A 79 -5.08 3.07 -8.17
C LEU A 79 -6.57 2.77 -8.39
N GLU A 80 -7.42 3.79 -8.52
CA GLU A 80 -8.84 3.63 -8.85
C GLU A 80 -9.01 2.90 -10.20
N ALA A 81 -8.25 3.30 -11.21
CA ALA A 81 -8.26 2.66 -12.53
C ALA A 81 -7.76 1.22 -12.48
N ALA A 82 -6.76 0.92 -11.65
CA ALA A 82 -6.25 -0.43 -11.43
C ALA A 82 -7.29 -1.33 -10.72
N LEU A 83 -7.95 -0.83 -9.67
CA LEU A 83 -9.04 -1.53 -8.98
C LEU A 83 -10.28 -1.73 -9.87
N SER A 84 -10.40 -0.98 -10.96
CA SER A 84 -11.46 -1.13 -11.96
C SER A 84 -11.12 -2.14 -13.07
N LYS A 85 -9.93 -2.76 -13.06
CA LYS A 85 -9.51 -3.68 -14.13
C LYS A 85 -10.25 -5.00 -14.11
N PHE A 86 -10.64 -5.48 -12.93
CA PHE A 86 -11.37 -6.71 -12.74
C PHE A 86 -12.67 -6.43 -11.97
N ASP A 87 -13.79 -6.94 -12.47
CA ASP A 87 -15.13 -6.70 -11.90
C ASP A 87 -15.63 -7.85 -11.02
N ASP A 88 -14.78 -8.84 -10.75
CA ASP A 88 -15.10 -10.03 -9.95
C ASP A 88 -14.81 -9.86 -8.45
N GLY A 89 -14.32 -8.70 -8.01
CA GLY A 89 -14.19 -8.40 -6.58
C GLY A 89 -13.58 -7.03 -6.25
N PRO A 90 -13.36 -6.78 -4.95
CA PRO A 90 -12.93 -5.47 -4.45
C PRO A 90 -11.41 -5.29 -4.38
N PHE A 91 -10.61 -6.32 -4.66
CA PHE A 91 -9.15 -6.28 -4.59
C PHE A 91 -8.51 -5.92 -5.93
N PHE A 92 -7.23 -5.53 -5.92
CA PHE A 92 -6.53 -5.17 -7.16
C PHE A 92 -6.54 -6.29 -8.21
N LEU A 93 -6.51 -7.54 -7.76
CA LEU A 93 -6.55 -8.72 -8.62
C LEU A 93 -7.92 -9.41 -8.57
N GLY A 94 -8.98 -8.66 -8.25
CA GLY A 94 -10.37 -9.11 -8.32
C GLY A 94 -10.92 -9.65 -7.01
N ASP A 95 -11.36 -10.91 -7.04
CA ASP A 95 -12.10 -11.60 -5.98
C ASP A 95 -11.30 -11.92 -4.71
N ARG A 96 -9.98 -12.03 -4.81
CA ARG A 96 -9.12 -12.49 -3.71
C ARG A 96 -8.06 -11.46 -3.31
N PHE A 97 -7.88 -11.31 -2.00
CA PHE A 97 -6.78 -10.59 -1.39
C PHE A 97 -5.43 -11.18 -1.83
N SER A 98 -4.48 -10.31 -2.16
CA SER A 98 -3.24 -10.68 -2.82
C SER A 98 -2.02 -9.93 -2.28
N GLN A 99 -0.82 -10.34 -2.73
CA GLN A 99 0.43 -9.63 -2.47
C GLN A 99 0.40 -8.16 -2.92
N VAL A 100 -0.38 -7.83 -3.96
CA VAL A 100 -0.54 -6.44 -4.42
C VAL A 100 -1.24 -5.61 -3.36
N ASP A 101 -2.33 -6.12 -2.79
CA ASP A 101 -3.05 -5.42 -1.73
C ASP A 101 -2.16 -5.19 -0.51
N ILE A 102 -1.35 -6.19 -0.13
CA ILE A 102 -0.34 -6.12 0.94
C ILE A 102 0.69 -5.02 0.67
N ALA A 103 1.15 -4.88 -0.58
CA ALA A 103 2.16 -3.90 -0.96
C ALA A 103 1.66 -2.45 -0.81
N TYR A 104 0.37 -2.20 -1.09
CA TYR A 104 -0.20 -0.84 -1.10
C TYR A 104 -0.83 -0.42 0.23
N ILE A 105 -1.52 -1.32 0.94
CA ILE A 105 -2.35 -0.93 2.08
C ILE A 105 -1.60 -0.20 3.20
N PRO A 106 -0.35 -0.55 3.59
CA PRO A 106 0.35 0.18 4.64
C PRO A 106 0.59 1.64 4.28
N PHE A 107 0.81 1.94 2.99
CA PHE A 107 1.01 3.31 2.52
C PHE A 107 -0.32 4.05 2.39
N VAL A 108 -1.33 3.46 1.76
CA VAL A 108 -2.64 4.09 1.59
C VAL A 108 -3.27 4.42 2.94
N GLU A 109 -3.16 3.53 3.93
CA GLU A 109 -3.63 3.78 5.30
C GLU A 109 -3.02 5.07 5.90
N ARG A 110 -1.69 5.22 5.81
CA ARG A 110 -0.96 6.36 6.38
C ARG A 110 -1.21 7.64 5.59
N PHE A 111 -1.26 7.55 4.26
CA PHE A 111 -1.55 8.68 3.39
C PHE A 111 -2.97 9.20 3.57
N GLN A 112 -3.96 8.32 3.69
CA GLN A 112 -5.35 8.69 3.97
C GLN A 112 -5.46 9.51 5.25
N ILE A 113 -4.82 9.04 6.33
CA ILE A 113 -4.80 9.75 7.61
C ILE A 113 -4.15 11.13 7.43
N PHE A 114 -2.95 11.19 6.87
CA PHE A 114 -2.20 12.43 6.82
C PHE A 114 -2.84 13.48 5.89
N LEU A 115 -3.30 13.07 4.71
CA LEU A 115 -3.99 13.94 3.75
C LEU A 115 -5.30 14.48 4.33
N SER A 116 -6.09 13.64 4.99
CA SER A 116 -7.34 14.07 5.64
C SER A 116 -7.09 15.03 6.79
N GLU A 117 -6.18 14.69 7.72
CA GLU A 117 -6.00 15.46 8.95
C GLU A 117 -5.28 16.80 8.70
N VAL A 118 -4.30 16.84 7.80
CA VAL A 118 -3.45 18.03 7.55
C VAL A 118 -3.92 18.85 6.35
N PHE A 119 -4.21 18.20 5.23
CA PHE A 119 -4.54 18.88 3.97
C PHE A 119 -6.05 18.96 3.69
N LYS A 120 -6.88 18.39 4.57
CA LYS A 120 -8.34 18.32 4.43
C LYS A 120 -8.78 17.69 3.10
N TYR A 121 -8.01 16.69 2.65
CA TYR A 121 -8.25 15.98 1.40
C TYR A 121 -8.68 14.55 1.66
N ASP A 122 -9.84 14.18 1.13
CA ASP A 122 -10.35 12.81 1.15
C ASP A 122 -9.94 12.09 -0.14
N ILE A 123 -9.07 11.09 -0.02
CA ILE A 123 -8.60 10.30 -1.16
C ILE A 123 -9.72 9.44 -1.78
N THR A 124 -10.83 9.24 -1.08
CA THR A 124 -11.96 8.40 -1.53
C THR A 124 -13.01 9.19 -2.32
N GLU A 125 -12.97 10.53 -2.26
CA GLU A 125 -13.90 11.38 -3.01
C GLU A 125 -13.68 11.19 -4.52
N GLY A 126 -14.73 10.73 -5.22
CA GLY A 126 -14.67 10.40 -6.65
C GLY A 126 -13.97 9.08 -6.99
N ARG A 127 -13.60 8.25 -5.99
CA ARG A 127 -12.88 6.98 -6.17
C ARG A 127 -13.57 5.83 -5.46
N GLN A 128 -14.69 5.36 -6.02
CA GLN A 128 -15.55 4.38 -5.36
C GLN A 128 -14.87 3.01 -5.19
N LYS A 129 -14.04 2.58 -6.15
CA LYS A 129 -13.35 1.30 -6.04
C LYS A 129 -12.27 1.34 -4.96
N LEU A 130 -11.54 2.46 -4.85
CA LEU A 130 -10.59 2.68 -3.76
C LEU A 130 -11.30 2.70 -2.39
N ALA A 131 -12.45 3.36 -2.30
CA ALA A 131 -13.25 3.35 -1.07
C ALA A 131 -13.66 1.92 -0.66
N ALA A 132 -14.20 1.15 -1.62
CA ALA A 132 -14.61 -0.23 -1.39
C ALA A 132 -13.42 -1.14 -1.01
N TRP A 133 -12.27 -0.95 -1.65
CA TRP A 133 -11.04 -1.67 -1.35
C TRP A 133 -10.55 -1.41 0.09
N ILE A 134 -10.53 -0.15 0.52
CA ILE A 134 -10.20 0.21 1.90
C ILE A 134 -11.19 -0.43 2.88
N GLU A 135 -12.49 -0.36 2.59
CA GLU A 135 -13.52 -0.96 3.45
C GLU A 135 -13.32 -2.47 3.60
N GLU A 136 -13.10 -3.18 2.49
CA GLU A 136 -12.95 -4.62 2.51
C GLU A 136 -11.69 -5.07 3.25
N LEU A 137 -10.58 -4.38 3.04
CA LEU A 137 -9.34 -4.66 3.79
C LEU A 137 -9.54 -4.50 5.29
N ASN A 138 -10.28 -3.48 5.73
CA ASN A 138 -10.58 -3.27 7.16
C ASN A 138 -11.46 -4.38 7.78
N LYS A 139 -12.02 -5.30 6.99
CA LYS A 139 -12.71 -6.49 7.50
C LYS A 139 -11.75 -7.65 7.78
N LEU A 140 -10.56 -7.66 7.16
CA LEU A 140 -9.57 -8.74 7.33
C LEU A 140 -8.89 -8.66 8.71
N GLU A 141 -9.04 -9.71 9.52
CA GLU A 141 -8.39 -9.79 10.84
C GLU A 141 -6.87 -9.69 10.76
N ALA A 142 -6.26 -10.36 9.77
CA ALA A 142 -4.82 -10.34 9.57
C ALA A 142 -4.28 -8.93 9.31
N TYR A 143 -5.00 -8.09 8.58
CA TYR A 143 -4.61 -6.69 8.39
C TYR A 143 -4.88 -5.87 9.64
N LYS A 144 -6.07 -5.99 10.25
CA LYS A 144 -6.46 -5.22 11.45
C LYS A 144 -5.43 -5.30 12.58
N GLN A 145 -4.86 -6.49 12.81
CA GLN A 145 -3.84 -6.71 13.85
C GLN A 145 -2.50 -6.01 13.59
N THR A 146 -2.25 -5.57 12.35
CA THR A 146 -1.00 -4.89 11.94
C THR A 146 -1.14 -3.37 11.87
N LYS A 147 -2.37 -2.86 11.96
CA LYS A 147 -2.62 -1.42 11.97
C LYS A 147 -1.91 -0.81 13.17
N LEU A 148 -1.45 0.42 13.01
CA LEU A 148 -0.75 1.15 14.07
C LEU A 148 -1.64 1.24 15.32
N GLU A 149 -1.31 0.49 16.36
CA GLU A 149 -1.86 0.70 17.70
C GLU A 149 -1.32 2.04 18.22
N GLY A 150 -2.18 3.08 18.34
CA GLY A 150 -1.77 4.34 18.97
C GLY A 150 -1.93 5.65 18.19
N THR A 151 -2.98 5.77 17.37
CA THR A 151 -3.62 7.02 16.89
C THR A 151 -3.16 7.60 15.55
N LYS A 152 -4.15 8.14 14.82
CA LYS A 152 -3.98 9.10 13.74
C LYS A 152 -2.98 10.22 14.08
N ALA A 153 -2.95 10.65 15.35
CA ALA A 153 -2.07 11.72 15.81
C ALA A 153 -0.59 11.36 15.70
N GLN A 154 -0.19 10.10 15.95
CA GLN A 154 1.21 9.67 15.76
C GLN A 154 1.63 9.74 14.28
N VAL A 155 0.77 9.29 13.36
CA VAL A 155 1.02 9.40 11.91
C VAL A 155 1.19 10.88 11.54
N VAL A 156 0.26 11.73 11.98
CA VAL A 156 0.32 13.18 11.73
C VAL A 156 1.59 13.79 12.31
N GLU A 157 1.97 13.46 13.55
CA GLU A 157 3.16 13.99 14.20
C GLU A 157 4.43 13.61 13.44
N VAL A 158 4.61 12.32 13.15
CA VAL A 158 5.81 11.81 12.46
C VAL A 158 5.92 12.40 11.06
N TYR A 159 4.82 12.43 10.30
CA TYR A 159 4.83 12.94 8.92
C TYR A 159 5.00 14.47 8.90
N SER A 160 4.36 15.20 9.82
CA SER A 160 4.56 16.65 9.93
C SER A 160 6.02 16.98 10.23
N LYS A 161 6.63 16.30 11.22
CA LYS A 161 8.05 16.47 11.55
C LYS A 161 8.97 16.17 10.37
N ARG A 162 8.63 15.19 9.55
CA ARG A 162 9.46 14.74 8.43
C ARG A 162 9.32 15.60 7.18
N PHE A 163 8.10 16.06 6.88
CA PHE A 163 7.78 16.63 5.57
C PHE A 163 7.42 18.12 5.61
N LEU A 164 6.95 18.65 6.75
CA LEU A 164 6.47 20.04 6.85
C LEU A 164 7.38 20.97 7.64
N VAL A 165 8.29 20.43 8.45
CA VAL A 165 9.28 21.25 9.15
C VAL A 165 10.40 21.63 8.18
N SER A 166 10.52 22.92 7.89
CA SER A 166 11.67 23.49 7.17
C SER A 166 12.96 23.20 7.95
N ILE A 167 13.99 22.70 7.25
CA ILE A 167 15.38 22.70 7.77
C ILE A 167 15.90 24.13 7.78
#